data_AF-A0A2V2U4V4-F1
#
_entry.id   AF-A0A2V2U4V4-F1
#
_cell.length_a   1.000
_cell.length_b   1.000
_cell.length_c   1.000
_cell.angle_alpha   90.00
_cell.angle_beta   90.00
_cell.angle_gamma   90.00
#
_symmetry.space_group_name_H-M   'P 1'
#
loop_
_entity.id
_entity.type
_entity.pdbx_description
1 polymer ?
#
loop_
_entity_poly.entity_id
_entity_poly.type
_entity_poly.pdbx_seq_one_letter_code
_entity_poly.pdbx_strand_id
1 'polypeptide(L)'
;MTTLFDVIKAGSLELIINDVINQIPTQMKYVRSTDVKKYLMYTNEEDFVLGWVIGRIGAKCEVLLSGLHGWRSLEQNEYLELANLVNTKMPQIRNKIYETG
;
A
#
# COMPACT_ATOMS: atom_id res chain seq x y z
N MET A 1 5.01 -2.27 -23.30
CA MET A 1 4.27 -2.78 -22.12
C MET A 1 3.75 -1.57 -21.40
N THR A 2 2.44 -1.43 -21.25
CA THR A 2 1.83 -0.28 -20.55
C THR A 2 2.07 -0.46 -19.05
N THR A 3 2.68 0.52 -18.40
CA THR A 3 2.97 0.52 -16.96
C THR A 3 1.78 1.03 -16.17
N LEU A 4 1.73 0.74 -14.87
CA LEU A 4 0.72 1.32 -13.97
C LEU A 4 0.77 2.86 -13.99
N PHE A 5 1.97 3.44 -14.19
CA PHE A 5 2.19 4.88 -14.39
C PHE A 5 1.60 5.42 -15.70
N ASP A 6 1.55 4.60 -16.76
CA ASP A 6 0.96 4.99 -18.03
C ASP A 6 -0.58 5.01 -17.94
N VAL A 7 -1.16 4.12 -17.14
CA VAL A 7 -2.61 4.07 -16.93
C VAL A 7 -3.06 5.10 -15.88
N ILE A 8 -2.31 5.24 -14.80
CA ILE A 8 -2.56 6.21 -13.72
C ILE A 8 -1.46 7.27 -13.77
N LYS A 9 -1.84 8.51 -14.09
CA LYS A 9 -0.91 9.66 -14.12
C LYS A 9 0.02 9.63 -12.90
N ALA A 10 1.33 9.74 -13.14
CA ALA A 10 2.36 9.59 -12.10
C ALA A 10 2.10 10.42 -10.82
N GLY A 11 1.64 11.66 -10.96
CA GLY A 11 1.29 12.51 -9.82
C GLY A 11 0.13 11.97 -8.99
N SER A 12 -0.87 11.34 -9.61
CA SER A 12 -1.98 10.71 -8.90
C SER A 12 -1.54 9.46 -8.14
N LEU A 13 -0.67 8.65 -8.74
CA LEU A 13 -0.15 7.45 -8.06
C LEU A 13 0.70 7.80 -6.84
N GLU A 14 1.58 8.80 -6.96
CA GLU A 14 2.39 9.30 -5.84
C GLU A 14 1.52 9.89 -4.71
N LEU A 15 0.44 10.61 -5.04
CA LEU A 15 -0.52 11.10 -4.05
C LEU A 15 -1.23 9.96 -3.31
N ILE A 16 -1.65 8.92 -4.02
CA ILE A 16 -2.28 7.73 -3.43
C ILE A 16 -1.31 7.04 -2.45
N ILE A 17 -0.06 6.85 -2.87
CA ILE A 17 0.97 6.20 -2.05
C ILE A 17 1.20 7.00 -0.76
N ASN A 18 1.40 8.31 -0.88
CA ASN A 18 1.65 9.17 0.28
C ASN A 18 0.43 9.25 1.21
N ASP A 19 -0.79 9.29 0.68
CA ASP A 19 -2.03 9.22 1.47
C ASP A 19 -2.09 7.93 2.31
N VAL A 20 -1.84 6.77 1.69
CA VAL A 20 -1.88 5.48 2.39
C VAL A 20 -0.77 5.37 3.44
N ILE A 21 0.45 5.82 3.13
CA ILE A 21 1.56 5.82 4.09
C ILE A 21 1.24 6.70 5.30
N ASN A 22 0.62 7.87 5.09
CA ASN A 22 0.23 8.76 6.18
C ASN A 22 -0.89 8.20 7.07
N GLN A 23 -1.65 7.21 6.61
CA GLN A 23 -2.69 6.55 7.39
C GLN A 23 -2.14 5.46 8.33
N ILE A 24 -0.91 4.95 8.10
CA ILE A 24 -0.29 3.88 8.90
C ILE A 24 -0.41 4.11 10.41
N PRO A 25 -0.04 5.29 10.98
CA PRO A 25 -0.09 5.47 12.44
C PRO A 25 -1.48 5.27 13.04
N THR A 26 -2.54 5.61 12.29
CA THR A 26 -3.92 5.49 12.75
C THR A 26 -4.53 4.12 12.48
N GLN A 27 -4.27 3.56 11.29
CA GLN A 27 -4.83 2.28 10.84
C GLN A 27 -4.09 1.08 11.44
N MET A 28 -2.82 1.26 11.82
CA MET A 28 -1.92 0.20 12.30
C MET A 28 -1.51 0.35 13.76
N LYS A 29 -2.21 1.19 14.53
CA LYS A 29 -1.88 1.42 15.96
C LYS A 29 -1.79 0.13 16.80
N TYR A 30 -2.52 -0.92 16.42
CA TYR A 30 -2.53 -2.21 17.13
C TYR A 30 -1.57 -3.26 16.56
N VAL A 31 -0.86 -2.97 15.48
CA VAL A 31 0.00 -3.97 14.79
C VAL A 31 1.11 -4.52 15.70
N ARG A 32 1.51 -3.74 16.69
CA ARG A 32 2.51 -4.13 17.70
C ARG A 32 1.95 -5.00 18.81
N SER A 33 0.63 -5.00 19.00
CA SER A 33 0.01 -5.78 20.07
C SER A 33 0.20 -7.27 19.82
N THR A 34 0.59 -7.99 20.87
CA THR A 34 0.85 -9.43 20.83
C THR A 34 -0.37 -10.23 20.38
N ASP A 35 -1.57 -9.74 20.70
CA ASP A 35 -2.82 -10.37 20.26
C ASP A 35 -3.03 -10.23 18.75
N VAL A 36 -2.81 -9.05 18.18
CA VAL A 36 -2.91 -8.84 16.72
C VAL A 36 -1.88 -9.67 15.96
N LYS A 37 -0.64 -9.77 16.47
CA LYS A 37 0.40 -10.64 15.87
C LYS A 37 -0.03 -12.12 15.86
N LYS A 38 -0.70 -12.59 16.93
CA LYS A 38 -1.27 -13.95 16.97
C LYS A 38 -2.42 -14.14 15.99
N TYR A 39 -3.35 -13.19 15.90
CA TYR A 39 -4.52 -13.29 15.02
C TYR A 39 -4.13 -13.25 13.54
N LEU A 40 -3.15 -12.43 13.18
CA LEU A 40 -2.77 -12.22 11.78
C LEU A 40 -1.69 -13.20 11.30
N MET A 41 -1.12 -14.03 12.18
CA MET A 41 -0.07 -15.00 11.86
C MET A 41 1.22 -14.38 11.25
N TYR A 42 1.49 -13.10 11.53
CA TYR A 42 2.73 -12.44 11.11
C TYR A 42 3.71 -12.33 12.28
N THR A 43 4.95 -12.76 12.05
CA THR A 43 6.07 -12.60 12.99
C THR A 43 6.74 -11.23 12.86
N ASN A 44 6.72 -10.66 11.66
CA ASN A 44 7.30 -9.36 11.33
C ASN A 44 6.19 -8.34 11.04
N GLU A 45 6.18 -7.24 11.80
CA GLU A 45 5.21 -6.15 11.63
C GLU A 45 5.43 -5.36 10.34
N GLU A 46 6.67 -5.24 9.86
CA GLU A 46 6.95 -4.55 8.59
C GLU A 46 6.31 -5.29 7.42
N ASP A 47 6.37 -6.62 7.40
CA ASP A 47 5.81 -7.44 6.31
C ASP A 47 4.29 -7.35 6.27
N PHE A 48 3.64 -7.33 7.44
CA PHE A 48 2.20 -7.13 7.52
C PHE A 48 1.80 -5.73 7.03
N VAL A 49 2.49 -4.69 7.52
CA VAL A 49 2.19 -3.30 7.11
C VAL A 49 2.45 -3.12 5.62
N LEU A 50 3.53 -3.70 5.08
CA LEU A 50 3.82 -3.69 3.65
C LEU A 50 2.69 -4.33 2.84
N GLY A 51 2.23 -5.51 3.23
CA GLY A 51 1.10 -6.19 2.59
C GLY A 51 -0.18 -5.34 2.61
N TRP A 52 -0.47 -4.71 3.75
CA TRP A 52 -1.61 -3.80 3.85
C TRP A 52 -1.45 -2.55 2.98
N VAL A 53 -0.28 -1.92 2.96
CA VAL A 53 0.00 -0.73 2.14
C VAL A 53 -0.22 -1.05 0.66
N ILE A 54 0.37 -2.16 0.18
CA ILE A 54 0.20 -2.62 -1.21
C ILE A 54 -1.28 -2.87 -1.52
N GLY A 55 -1.97 -3.62 -0.66
CA GLY A 55 -3.40 -3.92 -0.87
C GLY A 55 -4.28 -2.67 -0.86
N ARG A 56 -3.99 -1.71 0.01
CA ARG A 56 -4.79 -0.47 0.13
C ARG A 56 -4.56 0.49 -1.02
N ILE A 57 -3.31 0.60 -1.51
CA ILE A 57 -3.00 1.34 -2.73
C ILE A 57 -3.63 0.66 -3.93
N GLY A 58 -3.50 -0.67 -4.06
CA GLY A 58 -4.10 -1.45 -5.13
C GLY A 58 -5.60 -1.21 -5.24
N ALA A 59 -6.33 -1.33 -4.13
CA ALA A 59 -7.76 -1.04 -4.08
C ALA A 59 -8.11 0.42 -4.49
N LYS A 60 -7.30 1.41 -4.10
CA LYS A 60 -7.51 2.81 -4.53
C LYS A 60 -7.27 2.99 -6.03
N CYS A 61 -6.25 2.33 -6.58
CA CYS A 61 -5.99 2.30 -8.02
C CYS A 61 -7.14 1.64 -8.78
N GLU A 62 -7.65 0.49 -8.33
CA GLU A 62 -8.79 -0.19 -8.95
C GLU A 62 -10.07 0.66 -8.97
N VAL A 63 -10.34 1.41 -7.89
CA VAL A 63 -11.46 2.37 -7.86
C VAL A 63 -11.27 3.47 -8.89
N LEU A 64 -10.07 4.05 -8.98
CA LEU A 64 -9.77 5.09 -9.96
C LEU A 64 -9.93 4.58 -11.40
N LEU A 65 -9.37 3.41 -11.67
CA LEU A 65 -9.45 2.74 -12.97
C LEU A 65 -10.87 2.37 -13.35
N SER A 66 -11.66 1.91 -12.38
CA SER A 66 -13.06 1.57 -12.59
C SER A 66 -13.90 2.78 -12.99
N GLY A 67 -13.56 3.97 -12.47
CA GLY A 67 -14.18 5.24 -12.87
C GLY A 67 -13.78 5.73 -14.26
N LEU A 68 -12.59 5.36 -14.75
CA LEU A 68 -12.05 5.82 -16.05
C LEU A 68 -12.37 4.87 -17.21
N HIS A 69 -12.44 3.57 -16.95
CA HIS A 69 -12.47 2.53 -17.98
C HIS A 69 -13.63 1.52 -17.83
N GLY A 70 -14.56 1.76 -16.90
CA GLY A 70 -15.51 0.73 -16.45
C GLY A 70 -14.81 -0.28 -15.55
N TRP A 71 -15.54 -1.27 -15.03
CA TRP A 71 -15.01 -2.19 -14.00
C TRP A 71 -13.69 -2.84 -14.44
N ARG A 72 -12.60 -2.48 -13.75
CA ARG A 72 -11.23 -2.92 -14.03
C ARG A 72 -10.50 -3.22 -12.72
N SER A 73 -9.96 -4.42 -12.62
CA SER A 73 -9.01 -4.81 -11.57
C SER A 73 -7.58 -4.65 -12.05
N LEU A 74 -6.64 -4.56 -11.12
CA LEU A 74 -5.22 -4.56 -11.44
C LEU A 74 -4.78 -5.95 -11.89
N GLU A 75 -3.99 -6.01 -12.95
CA GLU A 75 -3.34 -7.23 -13.40
C GLU A 75 -2.14 -7.58 -12.52
N GLN A 76 -1.66 -8.83 -12.62
CA GLN A 76 -0.57 -9.34 -11.78
C GLN A 76 0.73 -8.52 -11.95
N ASN A 77 1.06 -8.13 -13.17
CA ASN A 77 2.21 -7.26 -13.49
C ASN A 77 2.06 -5.87 -12.87
N GLU A 78 0.86 -5.27 -12.87
CA GLU A 78 0.60 -3.98 -12.24
C GLU A 78 0.73 -4.06 -10.71
N TYR A 79 0.32 -5.18 -10.11
CA TYR A 79 0.57 -5.45 -8.68
C TYR A 79 2.06 -5.60 -8.36
N LEU A 80 2.84 -6.26 -9.23
CA LEU A 80 4.29 -6.36 -9.06
C LEU A 80 4.98 -5.01 -9.19
N GLU A 81 4.56 -4.19 -10.16
CA GLU A 81 5.06 -2.83 -10.33
C GLU A 81 4.73 -1.96 -9.10
N LEU A 82 3.49 -2.05 -8.61
CA LEU A 82 3.08 -1.38 -7.38
C LEU A 82 3.91 -1.84 -6.18
N ALA A 83 4.10 -3.15 -6.00
CA ALA A 83 4.89 -3.69 -4.90
C ALA A 83 6.34 -3.20 -4.95
N ASN A 84 6.96 -3.17 -6.14
CA ASN A 84 8.29 -2.63 -6.34
C ASN A 84 8.37 -1.14 -5.99
N LEU A 85 7.37 -0.36 -6.40
CA LEU A 85 7.29 1.07 -6.09
C LEU A 85 7.12 1.31 -4.59
N VAL A 86 6.22 0.59 -3.93
CA VAL A 86 6.02 0.67 -2.47
C VAL A 86 7.28 0.24 -1.73
N ASN A 87 8.02 -0.76 -2.23
CA ASN A 87 9.29 -1.17 -1.65
C ASN A 87 10.33 -0.04 -1.64
N THR A 88 10.33 0.86 -2.65
CA THR A 88 11.20 2.05 -2.62
C THR A 88 10.85 3.04 -1.49
N LYS A 89 9.62 2.97 -0.98
CA LYS A 89 9.10 3.81 0.11
C LYS A 89 9.23 3.15 1.48
N MET A 90 9.88 1.98 1.57
CA MET A 90 10.07 1.27 2.85
C MET A 90 10.69 2.12 3.98
N PRO A 91 11.68 3.00 3.74
CA PRO A 91 12.17 3.89 4.79
C PRO A 91 11.06 4.78 5.38
N GLN A 92 10.16 5.29 4.54
CA GLN A 92 9.05 6.14 5.00
C GLN A 92 7.98 5.31 5.72
N ILE A 93 7.70 4.10 5.23
CA ILE A 93 6.78 3.15 5.89
C ILE A 93 7.31 2.79 7.28
N ARG A 94 8.60 2.43 7.40
CA ARG A 94 9.26 2.15 8.68
C ARG A 94 9.16 3.33 9.63
N ASN A 95 9.46 4.53 9.13
CA ASN A 95 9.30 5.74 9.91
C ASN A 95 7.86 5.88 10.41
N LYS A 96 6.83 5.72 9.58
CA LYS A 96 5.44 5.81 10.04
C LYS A 96 5.04 4.72 11.03
N ILE A 97 5.61 3.53 10.93
CA ILE A 97 5.45 2.49 11.95
C ILE A 97 6.06 3.04 13.26
N TYR A 98 7.35 3.40 13.27
CA TYR A 98 8.16 3.66 14.47
C TYR A 98 8.13 5.09 15.06
N GLU A 99 7.68 6.08 14.32
CA GLU A 99 7.64 7.49 14.76
C GLU A 99 6.46 7.81 15.68
N THR A 100 5.52 6.89 15.87
CA THR A 100 4.55 6.98 16.98
C THR A 100 5.16 6.31 18.21
N GLY A 101 5.90 7.12 18.97
CA GLY A 101 6.21 6.89 20.38
C GLY A 101 4.97 7.10 21.25
#